data_AF-A0A937VTF9-F1
#
_entry.id   AF-A0A937VTF9-F1
#
_cell.length_a   1.000
_cell.length_b   1.000
_cell.length_c   1.000
_cell.angle_alpha   90.00
_cell.angle_beta   90.00
_cell.angle_gamma   90.00
#
_symmetry.space_group_name_H-M   'P 1'
#
loop_
_entity.id
_entity.type
_entity.pdbx_description
1 polymer ?
#
loop_
_entity_poly.entity_id
_entity_poly.type
_entity_poly.pdbx_seq_one_letter_code
_entity_poly.pdbx_strand_id
1 'polypeptide(L)'
;MDQNKLKDGVSVKEIESFAKKHSFEVFFCIAFILACIFTFVFFTSWSIFFTAVGGIVGVLMPAGVSKIIKTAITFVLKQEKTTQLVLAVVSWILCIFLPPLMFLIIGLSGGKNLHKATLEVGSQEPHQ
;
A
#
# COMPACT_ATOMS: atom_id res chain seq x y z
N MET A 1 11.71 -9.65 44.40
CA MET A 1 11.14 -10.55 43.37
C MET A 1 9.88 -9.88 42.88
N ASP A 2 10.00 -9.00 41.89
CA ASP A 2 8.91 -8.18 41.36
C ASP A 2 8.56 -8.66 39.94
N GLN A 3 7.63 -9.61 39.85
CA GLN A 3 7.20 -10.24 38.59
C GLN A 3 5.80 -9.82 38.11
N ASN A 4 5.29 -8.64 38.51
CA ASN A 4 3.95 -8.19 38.13
C ASN A 4 3.93 -6.86 37.34
N LYS A 5 4.86 -6.68 36.38
CA LYS A 5 4.89 -5.54 35.44
C LYS A 5 4.93 -5.95 33.96
N LEU A 6 4.21 -7.02 33.57
CA LEU A 6 4.32 -7.58 32.21
C LEU A 6 2.98 -7.86 31.50
N LYS A 7 1.88 -7.22 31.90
CA LYS A 7 0.58 -7.37 31.20
C LYS A 7 -0.17 -6.04 31.11
N ASP A 8 0.47 -4.99 30.61
CA ASP A 8 -0.26 -3.91 29.96
C ASP A 8 -0.75 -4.44 28.61
N GLY A 9 -1.88 -5.15 28.65
CA GLY A 9 -2.62 -5.50 27.46
C GLY A 9 -3.06 -4.22 26.78
N VAL A 10 -2.71 -4.06 25.51
CA VAL A 10 -3.19 -2.96 24.67
C VAL A 10 -4.70 -2.87 24.87
N SER A 11 -5.18 -1.75 25.40
CA SER A 11 -6.59 -1.60 25.74
C SER A 11 -7.40 -1.78 24.47
N VAL A 12 -8.48 -2.56 24.50
CA VAL A 12 -9.34 -2.76 23.32
C VAL A 12 -9.82 -1.41 22.75
N LYS A 13 -9.93 -0.39 23.61
CA LYS A 13 -10.20 1.01 23.22
C LYS A 13 -9.04 1.67 22.47
N GLU A 14 -7.78 1.35 22.79
CA GLU A 14 -6.61 1.82 22.03
C GLU A 14 -6.53 1.15 20.67
N ILE A 15 -6.82 -0.16 20.58
CA ILE A 15 -6.91 -0.87 19.31
C ILE A 15 -8.03 -0.28 18.46
N GLU A 16 -9.19 0.00 19.04
CA GLU A 16 -10.32 0.61 18.33
C GLU A 16 -10.00 2.04 17.88
N SER A 17 -9.38 2.85 18.72
CA SER A 17 -8.98 4.22 18.38
C SER A 17 -7.89 4.25 17.32
N PHE A 18 -6.92 3.34 17.39
CA PHE A 18 -5.89 3.14 16.38
C PHE A 18 -6.48 2.65 15.06
N ALA A 19 -7.36 1.63 15.12
CA ALA A 19 -8.07 1.11 13.95
C ALA A 19 -8.97 2.16 13.33
N LYS A 20 -9.53 3.11 14.08
CA LYS A 20 -10.36 4.21 13.56
C LYS A 20 -9.54 5.34 12.93
N LYS A 21 -8.29 5.51 13.37
CA LYS A 21 -7.34 6.51 12.84
C LYS A 21 -6.56 5.98 11.63
N HIS A 22 -6.24 4.69 11.63
CA HIS A 22 -5.46 3.99 10.60
C HIS A 22 -6.30 2.96 9.83
N SER A 23 -7.64 3.08 9.83
CA SER A 23 -8.53 2.11 9.18
C SER A 23 -8.09 1.82 7.75
N PHE A 24 -7.74 2.89 7.04
CA PHE A 24 -7.31 2.84 5.65
C PHE A 24 -6.02 2.04 5.44
N GLU A 25 -5.02 2.21 6.30
CA GLU A 25 -3.78 1.43 6.24
C GLU A 25 -4.04 -0.04 6.56
N VAL A 26 -4.86 -0.32 7.58
CA VAL A 26 -5.24 -1.69 7.94
C VAL A 26 -5.99 -2.36 6.78
N PHE A 27 -6.91 -1.66 6.12
CA PHE A 27 -7.62 -2.15 4.94
C PHE A 27 -6.66 -2.48 3.79
N PHE A 28 -5.68 -1.61 3.52
CA PHE A 28 -4.67 -1.85 2.49
C PHE A 28 -3.74 -3.03 2.83
N CYS A 29 -3.34 -3.18 4.09
CA CYS A 29 -2.53 -4.32 4.54
C CYS A 29 -3.29 -5.63 4.35
N ILE A 30 -4.57 -5.69 4.74
CA ILE A 30 -5.40 -6.89 4.54
C ILE A 30 -5.57 -7.17 3.04
N ALA A 31 -5.84 -6.15 2.23
CA ALA A 31 -5.96 -6.26 0.78
C ALA A 31 -4.68 -6.84 0.15
N PHE A 32 -3.52 -6.39 0.62
CA PHE A 32 -2.23 -6.84 0.15
C PHE A 32 -1.94 -8.30 0.54
N ILE A 33 -2.21 -8.68 1.79
CA ILE A 33 -2.06 -10.07 2.24
C ILE A 33 -2.95 -11.00 1.41
N LEU A 34 -4.21 -10.62 1.17
CA LEU A 34 -5.11 -11.36 0.30
C LEU A 34 -4.54 -11.47 -1.12
N ALA A 35 -4.11 -10.36 -1.72
CA ALA A 35 -3.52 -10.37 -3.07
C ALA A 35 -2.27 -11.28 -3.15
N CYS A 36 -1.42 -11.31 -2.13
CA CYS A 36 -0.27 -12.20 -2.06
C CYS A 36 -0.67 -13.68 -2.02
N ILE A 37 -1.64 -14.05 -1.19
CA ILE A 37 -2.14 -15.42 -1.09
C ILE A 37 -2.78 -15.85 -2.42
N PHE A 38 -3.67 -15.02 -2.96
CA PHE A 38 -4.41 -15.34 -4.18
C PHE A 38 -3.55 -15.34 -5.45
N THR A 39 -2.51 -14.50 -5.52
CA THR A 39 -1.49 -14.59 -6.58
C THR A 39 -0.83 -15.95 -6.63
N PHE A 40 -0.50 -16.54 -5.47
CA PHE A 40 0.18 -17.83 -5.44
C PHE A 40 -0.72 -18.96 -5.95
N VAL A 41 -2.02 -18.86 -5.66
CA VAL A 41 -3.04 -19.85 -6.06
C VAL A 41 -3.44 -19.72 -7.54
N PHE A 42 -3.55 -18.51 -8.08
CA PHE A 42 -4.16 -18.28 -9.40
C PHE A 42 -3.22 -17.71 -10.49
N PHE A 43 -2.14 -17.00 -10.13
CA PHE A 43 -1.36 -16.17 -11.07
C PHE A 43 0.17 -16.26 -10.87
N THR A 44 0.65 -17.42 -10.39
CA THR A 44 1.95 -17.69 -9.76
C THR A 44 3.16 -16.90 -10.29
N SER A 45 3.38 -16.86 -11.62
CA SER A 45 4.56 -16.19 -12.21
C SER A 45 4.30 -14.79 -12.79
N TRP A 46 3.02 -14.43 -13.02
CA TRP A 46 2.69 -13.18 -13.69
C TRP A 46 2.82 -11.97 -12.75
N SER A 47 2.63 -12.16 -11.45
CA SER A 47 2.75 -11.11 -10.44
C SER A 47 4.13 -10.42 -10.43
N ILE A 48 5.20 -11.19 -10.61
CA ILE A 48 6.58 -10.66 -10.69
C ILE A 48 6.73 -9.79 -11.93
N PHE A 49 6.21 -10.25 -13.08
CA PHE A 49 6.23 -9.49 -14.32
C PHE A 49 5.47 -8.16 -14.18
N PHE A 50 4.26 -8.17 -13.61
CA PHE A 50 3.47 -6.96 -13.38
C PHE A 50 4.13 -6.00 -12.38
N THR A 51 4.79 -6.52 -11.35
CA THR A 51 5.56 -5.71 -10.41
C THR A 51 6.75 -5.04 -11.11
N ALA A 52 7.47 -5.77 -11.94
CA ALA A 52 8.62 -5.25 -12.69
C ALA A 52 8.18 -4.18 -13.70
N VAL A 53 7.12 -4.43 -14.48
CA VAL A 53 6.55 -3.45 -15.41
C VAL A 53 6.07 -2.22 -14.66
N GLY A 54 5.36 -2.40 -13.54
CA GLY A 54 4.97 -1.30 -12.66
C GLY A 54 6.19 -0.52 -12.15
N GLY A 55 7.25 -1.20 -11.72
CA GLY A 55 8.50 -0.59 -11.30
C GLY A 55 9.10 0.32 -12.36
N ILE A 56 9.26 -0.20 -13.58
CA ILE A 56 9.83 0.54 -14.72
C ILE A 56 8.97 1.77 -15.04
N VAL A 57 7.66 1.61 -15.18
CA VAL A 57 6.74 2.72 -15.45
C VAL A 57 6.78 3.75 -14.30
N GLY A 58 6.90 3.29 -13.05
CA GLY A 58 7.03 4.13 -11.87
C GLY A 58 8.29 4.99 -11.87
N VAL A 59 9.41 4.46 -12.36
CA VAL A 59 10.67 5.19 -12.52
C VAL A 59 10.61 6.15 -13.70
N LEU A 60 9.99 5.76 -14.82
CA LEU A 60 9.92 6.59 -16.04
C LEU A 60 8.94 7.76 -15.90
N MET A 61 7.83 7.57 -15.19
CA MET A 61 6.78 8.58 -15.02
C MET A 61 6.40 8.82 -13.55
N PRO A 62 7.35 9.24 -12.69
CA PRO A 62 7.12 9.38 -11.25
C PRO A 62 6.09 10.47 -10.92
N ALA A 63 6.05 11.55 -11.72
CA ALA A 63 5.09 12.64 -11.56
C ALA A 63 3.66 12.21 -11.93
N GLY A 64 3.50 11.41 -12.99
CA GLY A 64 2.21 10.87 -13.41
C GLY A 64 1.63 9.92 -12.36
N VAL A 65 2.46 8.99 -11.89
CA VAL A 65 2.10 8.04 -10.82
C VAL A 65 1.75 8.78 -9.53
N SER A 66 2.53 9.79 -9.14
CA SER A 66 2.22 10.58 -7.93
C SER A 66 0.89 11.32 -8.05
N LYS A 67 0.55 11.85 -9.23
CA LYS A 67 -0.74 12.52 -9.45
C LYS A 67 -1.90 11.52 -9.36
N ILE A 68 -1.78 10.36 -10.00
CA ILE A 68 -2.83 9.33 -9.99
C ILE A 68 -3.07 8.83 -8.57
N ILE A 69 -2.01 8.47 -7.83
CA ILE A 69 -2.11 8.00 -6.44
C ILE A 69 -2.74 9.08 -5.56
N LYS A 70 -2.28 10.34 -5.69
CA LYS A 70 -2.82 11.45 -4.89
C LYS A 70 -4.30 11.70 -5.19
N THR A 71 -4.68 11.72 -6.47
CA THR A 71 -6.09 11.87 -6.88
C THR A 71 -6.94 10.72 -6.38
N ALA A 72 -6.47 9.47 -6.48
CA ALA A 72 -7.19 8.30 -5.98
C ALA A 72 -7.40 8.37 -4.47
N ILE A 73 -6.34 8.69 -3.69
CA ILE A 73 -6.45 8.84 -2.23
C ILE A 73 -7.37 10.00 -1.87
N THR A 74 -7.21 11.17 -2.49
CA THR A 74 -8.08 12.33 -2.24
C THR A 74 -9.53 12.02 -2.62
N PHE A 75 -9.77 11.27 -3.70
CA PHE A 75 -11.10 10.86 -4.09
C PHE A 75 -11.74 9.98 -3.03
N VAL A 76 -11.04 8.97 -2.50
CA VAL A 76 -11.62 8.12 -1.46
C VAL A 76 -11.79 8.89 -0.14
N LEU A 77 -10.80 9.70 0.25
CA LEU A 77 -10.88 10.51 1.48
C LEU A 77 -11.98 11.56 1.44
N LYS A 78 -12.40 12.01 0.25
CA LYS A 78 -13.51 12.96 0.07
C LYS A 78 -14.89 12.31 0.29
N GLN A 79 -14.99 10.99 0.21
CA GLN A 79 -16.26 10.28 0.37
C GLN A 79 -16.68 10.15 1.85
N GLU A 80 -17.98 9.99 2.09
CA GLU A 80 -18.51 9.69 3.41
C GLU A 80 -18.01 8.32 3.92
N LYS A 81 -18.00 8.14 5.26
CA LYS A 81 -17.45 6.94 5.91
C LYS A 81 -18.06 5.63 5.40
N THR A 82 -19.37 5.62 5.14
CA THR A 82 -20.07 4.45 4.59
C THR A 82 -19.57 4.12 3.18
N THR A 83 -19.43 5.13 2.33
CA THR A 83 -18.93 4.97 0.95
C THR A 83 -17.46 4.55 0.94
N GLN A 84 -16.63 5.06 1.86
CA GLN A 84 -15.25 4.60 2.02
C GLN A 84 -15.18 3.12 2.37
N LEU A 85 -16.06 2.65 3.27
CA LEU A 85 -16.14 1.25 3.64
C LEU A 85 -16.57 0.38 2.46
N VAL A 86 -17.58 0.82 1.70
CA VAL A 86 -18.01 0.12 0.47
C VAL A 86 -16.85 0.04 -0.53
N LEU A 87 -16.13 1.13 -0.78
CA LEU A 87 -14.97 1.13 -1.68
C LEU A 87 -13.84 0.21 -1.20
N ALA A 88 -13.61 0.14 0.12
CA ALA A 88 -12.61 -0.77 0.70
C ALA A 88 -13.00 -2.25 0.49
N VAL A 89 -14.26 -2.61 0.71
CA VAL A 89 -14.77 -3.97 0.48
C VAL A 89 -14.71 -4.34 -1.00
N VAL A 90 -15.13 -3.43 -1.88
CA VAL A 90 -15.00 -3.63 -3.34
C VAL A 90 -13.53 -3.82 -3.74
N SER A 91 -12.62 -3.04 -3.16
CA SER A 91 -11.19 -3.19 -3.38
C SER A 91 -10.67 -4.57 -2.94
N TRP A 92 -11.12 -5.10 -1.81
CA TRP A 92 -10.78 -6.46 -1.38
C TRP A 92 -11.24 -7.53 -2.36
N ILE A 93 -12.47 -7.42 -2.87
CA ILE A 93 -12.99 -8.33 -3.89
C ILE A 93 -12.10 -8.25 -5.14
N LEU A 94 -11.77 -7.04 -5.59
CA LEU A 94 -10.85 -6.84 -6.73
C LEU A 94 -9.46 -7.42 -6.46
N CYS A 95 -8.95 -7.40 -5.24
CA CYS A 95 -7.66 -8.00 -4.89
C CYS A 95 -7.66 -9.53 -5.02
N ILE A 96 -8.81 -10.17 -4.79
CA ILE A 96 -8.98 -11.63 -4.94
C ILE A 96 -9.02 -12.02 -6.43
N PHE A 97 -9.76 -11.26 -7.24
CA PHE A 97 -9.97 -11.57 -8.66
C PHE A 97 -8.86 -11.03 -9.59
N LEU A 98 -8.26 -9.90 -9.24
CA LEU A 98 -7.16 -9.26 -9.97
C LEU A 98 -5.94 -9.02 -9.07
N PRO A 99 -5.32 -10.07 -8.49
CA PRO A 99 -4.05 -9.92 -7.78
C PRO A 99 -2.96 -9.19 -8.59
N PRO A 100 -2.77 -9.43 -9.91
CA PRO A 100 -1.77 -8.73 -10.71
C PRO A 100 -1.84 -7.19 -10.65
N LEU A 101 -3.04 -6.62 -10.50
CA LEU A 101 -3.23 -5.18 -10.42
C LEU A 101 -2.59 -4.61 -9.16
N MET A 102 -2.67 -5.32 -8.03
CA MET A 102 -2.06 -4.92 -6.77
C MET A 102 -0.53 -4.93 -6.87
N PHE A 103 0.03 -5.98 -7.48
CA PHE A 103 1.46 -6.09 -7.74
C PHE A 103 1.96 -4.96 -8.67
N LEU A 104 1.17 -4.57 -9.67
CA LEU A 104 1.49 -3.44 -10.53
C LEU A 104 1.47 -2.10 -9.76
N ILE A 105 0.48 -1.85 -8.91
CA ILE A 105 0.40 -0.62 -8.09
C ILE A 105 1.60 -0.53 -7.13
N ILE A 106 2.01 -1.66 -6.55
CA ILE A 106 3.20 -1.74 -5.69
C ILE A 106 4.47 -1.48 -6.50
N GLY A 107 4.58 -2.07 -7.69
CA GLY A 107 5.66 -1.78 -8.63
C GLY A 107 5.74 -0.29 -8.95
N LEU A 108 4.64 0.34 -9.37
CA LEU A 108 4.56 1.77 -9.68
C LEU A 108 5.01 2.63 -8.48
N SER A 109 4.54 2.28 -7.29
CA SER A 109 4.89 2.99 -6.05
C SER A 109 6.36 2.83 -5.69
N GLY A 110 6.89 1.61 -5.82
CA GLY A 110 8.30 1.27 -5.60
C GLY A 110 9.22 1.99 -6.58
N GLY A 111 8.90 1.97 -7.88
CA GLY A 111 9.67 2.66 -8.92
C GLY A 111 9.73 4.17 -8.71
N LYS A 112 8.59 4.80 -8.37
CA LYS A 112 8.56 6.23 -8.02
C LYS A 112 9.47 6.55 -6.82
N ASN A 113 9.43 5.71 -5.79
CA ASN A 113 10.24 5.93 -4.58
C ASN A 113 11.73 5.68 -4.84
N LEU A 114 12.06 4.70 -5.68
CA LEU A 114 13.43 4.47 -6.13
C LEU A 114 13.98 5.68 -6.89
N HIS A 115 13.22 6.23 -7.82
CA HIS A 115 13.60 7.45 -8.54
C HIS A 115 13.87 8.62 -7.58
N LYS A 116 13.04 8.81 -6.55
CA LYS A 116 13.29 9.81 -5.51
C LYS A 116 14.57 9.55 -4.72
N ALA A 117 14.80 8.31 -4.28
CA ALA A 117 16.01 7.94 -3.56
C ALA A 117 17.27 8.17 -4.41
N THR A 118 17.23 7.86 -5.72
CA THR A 118 18.33 8.14 -6.64
C THR A 118 18.60 9.64 -6.77
N LEU A 119 17.56 10.48 -6.82
CA LEU A 119 17.73 11.94 -6.83
C LEU A 119 18.30 12.46 -5.51
N GLU A 120 17.88 11.92 -4.38
CA GLU A 120 18.38 12.31 -3.05
C GLU A 120 19.86 11.96 -2.89
N VAL A 121 20.27 10.76 -3.33
CA VAL A 121 21.67 10.33 -3.33
C VAL A 121 22.50 11.15 -4.32
N GLY A 122 22.01 11.38 -5.55
CA GLY A 122 22.70 12.22 -6.53
C GLY A 122 22.80 13.70 -6.13
N SER A 123 21.89 14.18 -5.28
CA SER A 123 21.94 15.54 -4.72
C SER A 123 22.85 15.65 -3.48
N GLN A 124 23.32 14.52 -2.93
CA GLN A 124 24.32 14.46 -1.85
C GLN A 124 25.77 14.43 -2.38
N GLU A 125 25.97 14.36 -3.69
CA GLU A 125 27.28 14.58 -4.35
C GLU A 125 27.48 15.99 -4.92
N PRO A 126 27.37 17.10 -4.16
CA PRO A 126 28.12 18.31 -4.48
C PRO A 126 29.43 18.28 -3.68
N HIS A 127 30.56 18.44 -4.39
CA HIS A 127 31.94 18.57 -3.90
C HIS A 127 32.82 17.29 -3.94
N GLN A 128 33.19 16.88 -5.16
CA GLN A 128 34.61 16.66 -5.46
C GLN A 128 35.01 17.55 -6.63
#